data_AF-A0A963RSW2-F1
#
_entry.id   AF-A0A963RSW2-F1
#
_cell.length_a   1.000
_cell.length_b   1.000
_cell.length_c   1.000
_cell.angle_alpha   90.00
_cell.angle_beta   90.00
_cell.angle_gamma   90.00
#
_symmetry.space_group_name_H-M   'P 1'
#
loop_
_entity.id
_entity.type
_entity.pdbx_description
1 polymer ?
#
loop_
_entity_poly.entity_id
_entity_poly.type
_entity_poly.pdbx_seq_one_letter_code
_entity_poly.pdbx_strand_id
1 'polypeptide(L)'
;MRLYEISAEMRAALAVLEEREGELDDELEARLDAVDLAMGEKVDACLCLEAEMRAEADAMASEAKRLAERGRRRGAEADRLREYVARSVRDSGARKVVGARFTAWLQLSPPRLVLADDVPEEWCETRVTVSPRKDDIKAALKAGTVLNFARMEQGETLRVK
;
A
#
# COMPACT_ATOMS: atom_id res chain seq x y z
N MET A 1 -0.64 -23.64 -2.21
CA MET A 1 -1.24 -24.41 -3.33
C MET A 1 -0.13 -24.75 -4.29
N ARG A 2 -0.03 -26.01 -4.78
CA ARG A 2 1.03 -26.39 -5.74
C ARG A 2 0.54 -26.15 -7.16
N LEU A 3 1.11 -25.15 -7.84
CA LEU A 3 0.84 -24.81 -9.23
C LEU A 3 1.81 -25.51 -10.18
N TYR A 4 3.03 -25.76 -9.73
CA TYR A 4 4.10 -26.36 -10.52
C TYR A 4 4.72 -27.54 -9.79
N GLU A 5 5.26 -28.49 -10.55
CA GLU A 5 6.08 -29.56 -10.01
C GLU A 5 7.55 -29.20 -10.19
N ILE A 6 8.29 -29.24 -9.08
CA ILE A 6 9.73 -29.01 -9.02
C ILE A 6 10.37 -30.19 -8.29
N SER A 7 11.70 -30.35 -8.42
CA SER A 7 12.41 -31.46 -7.77
C SER A 7 12.20 -31.45 -6.24
N ALA A 8 12.12 -32.65 -5.65
CA ALA A 8 11.86 -32.78 -4.22
C ALA A 8 12.97 -32.13 -3.37
N GLU A 9 14.22 -32.22 -3.82
CA GLU A 9 15.40 -31.62 -3.18
C GLU A 9 15.32 -30.10 -3.18
N MET A 10 14.97 -29.49 -4.31
CA MET A 10 14.83 -28.04 -4.41
C MET A 10 13.62 -27.52 -3.62
N ARG A 11 12.51 -28.25 -3.64
CA ARG A 11 11.33 -27.93 -2.83
C ARG A 11 11.65 -27.98 -1.33
N ALA A 12 12.42 -28.97 -0.88
CA ALA A 12 12.84 -29.06 0.51
C ALA A 12 13.82 -27.94 0.90
N ALA A 13 14.71 -27.52 0.00
CA ALA A 13 15.59 -26.39 0.24
C ALA A 13 14.81 -25.08 0.34
N LEU A 14 13.90 -24.82 -0.61
CA LEU A 14 13.12 -23.58 -0.64
C LEU A 14 12.01 -23.52 0.43
N ALA A 15 11.56 -24.64 0.99
CA ALA A 15 10.59 -24.64 2.09
C ALA A 15 11.11 -23.89 3.33
N VAL A 16 12.43 -23.86 3.52
CA VAL A 16 13.09 -23.09 4.60
C VAL A 16 12.81 -21.59 4.46
N LEU A 17 12.57 -21.09 3.24
CA LEU A 17 12.21 -19.70 2.99
C LEU A 17 10.88 -19.33 3.65
N GLU A 18 9.88 -20.22 3.60
CA GLU A 18 8.59 -20.00 4.28
C GLU A 18 8.75 -20.08 5.81
N GLU A 19 9.55 -21.02 6.31
CA GLU A 19 9.84 -21.16 7.75
C GLU A 19 10.52 -19.91 8.32
N ARG A 20 11.33 -19.22 7.51
CA ARG A 20 12.03 -17.97 7.85
C ARG A 20 11.26 -16.71 7.42
N GLU A 21 9.94 -16.80 7.23
CA GLU A 21 9.07 -15.68 6.87
C GLU A 21 9.51 -14.89 5.62
N GLY A 22 10.15 -15.57 4.66
CA GLY A 22 10.65 -14.99 3.42
C GLY A 22 12.08 -14.46 3.47
N GLU A 23 12.80 -14.66 4.58
CA GLU A 23 14.21 -14.26 4.68
C GLU A 23 15.12 -15.21 3.91
N LEU A 24 15.76 -14.67 2.86
CA LEU A 24 16.82 -15.33 2.12
C LEU A 24 18.17 -14.85 2.67
N ASP A 25 18.83 -15.70 3.43
CA ASP A 25 20.14 -15.43 4.05
C ASP A 25 21.26 -16.29 3.43
N ASP A 26 22.50 -15.97 3.78
CA ASP A 26 23.70 -16.64 3.26
C ASP A 26 23.67 -18.17 3.46
N GLU A 27 23.05 -18.66 4.54
CA GLU A 27 22.93 -20.09 4.82
C GLU A 27 21.96 -20.76 3.84
N LEU A 28 20.81 -20.14 3.61
CA LEU A 28 19.83 -20.63 2.65
C LEU A 28 20.35 -20.54 1.22
N GLU A 29 21.02 -19.45 0.85
CA GLU A 29 21.69 -19.33 -0.45
C GLU A 29 22.71 -20.44 -0.67
N ALA A 30 23.60 -20.68 0.30
CA ALA A 30 24.58 -21.76 0.24
C ALA A 30 23.91 -23.14 0.11
N ARG A 31 22.76 -23.35 0.75
CA ARG A 31 21.98 -24.58 0.65
C ARG A 31 21.38 -24.76 -0.75
N LEU A 32 20.86 -23.70 -1.36
CA LEU A 32 20.33 -23.73 -2.73
C LEU A 32 21.46 -23.97 -3.76
N ASP A 33 22.62 -23.38 -3.52
CA ASP A 33 23.82 -23.58 -4.33
C ASP A 33 24.36 -25.01 -4.23
N ALA A 34 24.25 -25.64 -3.05
CA ALA A 34 24.68 -27.01 -2.82
C ALA A 34 23.81 -28.09 -3.50
N VAL A 35 22.59 -27.75 -3.93
CA VAL A 35 21.73 -28.68 -4.69
C VAL A 35 22.41 -29.00 -6.04
N ASP A 36 22.64 -30.27 -6.34
CA ASP A 36 23.32 -30.70 -7.58
C ASP A 36 22.33 -30.74 -8.76
N LEU A 37 21.96 -29.56 -9.25
CA LEU A 37 21.09 -29.36 -10.40
C LEU A 37 21.74 -28.41 -11.40
N ALA A 38 21.42 -28.60 -12.69
CA ALA A 38 21.79 -27.64 -13.71
C ALA A 38 21.21 -26.26 -13.37
N MET A 39 21.96 -25.19 -13.66
CA MET A 39 21.55 -23.81 -13.33
C MET A 39 20.14 -23.48 -13.88
N GLY A 40 19.81 -23.95 -15.08
CA GLY A 40 18.48 -23.77 -15.66
C GLY A 40 17.35 -24.38 -14.81
N GLU A 41 17.55 -25.59 -14.29
CA GLU A 41 16.56 -26.27 -13.45
C GLU A 41 16.41 -25.58 -12.08
N LYS A 42 17.50 -25.05 -11.51
CA LYS A 42 17.43 -24.24 -10.29
C LYS A 42 16.63 -22.96 -10.51
N VAL A 43 16.90 -22.24 -11.60
CA VAL A 43 16.19 -21.03 -11.98
C VAL A 43 14.70 -21.32 -12.17
N ASP A 44 14.36 -22.34 -12.94
CA ASP A 44 12.96 -22.74 -13.17
C ASP A 44 12.25 -23.08 -11.87
N ALA A 45 12.90 -23.82 -10.97
CA ALA A 45 12.32 -24.19 -9.69
C ALA A 45 12.07 -22.99 -8.77
N CYS A 46 13.02 -22.05 -8.68
CA CYS A 46 12.85 -20.81 -7.92
C CYS A 46 11.71 -19.95 -8.48
N LEU A 47 11.65 -19.78 -9.80
CA LEU A 47 10.60 -18.99 -10.47
C LEU A 47 9.22 -19.64 -10.35
N CYS A 48 9.14 -20.97 -10.37
CA CYS A 48 7.90 -21.69 -10.13
C CYS A 48 7.35 -21.42 -8.72
N LEU A 49 8.22 -21.46 -7.70
CA LEU A 49 7.82 -21.15 -6.33
C LEU A 49 7.47 -19.66 -6.15
N GLU A 50 8.23 -18.74 -6.77
CA GLU A 50 7.91 -17.31 -6.80
C GLU A 50 6.51 -17.07 -7.38
N ALA A 51 6.17 -17.75 -8.48
CA ALA A 51 4.85 -17.66 -9.09
C ALA A 51 3.73 -18.20 -8.17
N GLU A 52 3.99 -19.30 -7.46
CA GLU A 52 3.07 -19.82 -6.43
C GLU A 52 2.84 -18.80 -5.31
N MET A 53 3.92 -18.23 -4.75
CA MET A 53 3.85 -17.21 -3.70
C MET A 53 3.09 -15.96 -4.15
N ARG A 54 3.32 -15.50 -5.39
CA ARG A 54 2.57 -14.37 -5.97
C ARG A 54 1.08 -14.68 -6.12
N ALA A 55 0.73 -15.87 -6.59
CA ALA A 55 -0.66 -16.28 -6.74
C ALA A 55 -1.38 -16.32 -5.37
N GLU A 56 -0.69 -16.79 -4.33
CA GLU A 56 -1.21 -16.77 -2.96
C GLU A 56 -1.36 -15.34 -2.43
N ALA A 57 -0.35 -14.48 -2.64
CA ALA A 57 -0.41 -13.08 -2.25
C ALA A 57 -1.58 -12.34 -2.92
N ASP A 58 -1.80 -12.58 -4.22
CA ASP A 58 -2.91 -11.99 -4.97
C ASP A 58 -4.27 -12.47 -4.44
N ALA A 59 -4.40 -13.76 -4.12
CA ALA A 59 -5.60 -14.32 -3.50
C ALA A 59 -5.89 -13.68 -2.13
N MET A 60 -4.85 -13.54 -1.30
CA MET A 60 -4.95 -12.86 0.01
C MET A 60 -5.33 -11.39 -0.15
N ALA A 61 -4.71 -10.67 -1.09
CA ALA A 61 -5.01 -9.26 -1.35
C ALA A 61 -6.46 -9.06 -1.83
N SER A 62 -6.96 -9.94 -2.68
CA SER A 62 -8.35 -9.95 -3.15
C SER A 62 -9.34 -10.12 -1.98
N GLU A 63 -9.08 -11.08 -1.10
CA GLU A 63 -9.92 -11.32 0.07
C GLU A 63 -9.83 -10.18 1.09
N ALA A 64 -8.64 -9.64 1.34
CA ALA A 64 -8.43 -8.49 2.19
C ALA A 64 -9.23 -7.27 1.68
N LYS A 65 -9.19 -7.01 0.37
CA LYS A 65 -9.99 -5.96 -0.26
C LYS A 65 -11.48 -6.19 -0.05
N ARG A 66 -11.97 -7.41 -0.26
CA ARG A 66 -13.38 -7.78 -0.05
C ARG A 66 -13.83 -7.53 1.39
N LEU A 67 -13.02 -7.93 2.37
CA LEU A 67 -13.29 -7.72 3.79
C LEU A 67 -13.25 -6.24 4.17
N ALA A 68 -12.27 -5.48 3.66
CA ALA A 68 -12.18 -4.04 3.88
C ALA A 68 -13.41 -3.30 3.31
N GLU A 69 -13.85 -3.65 2.09
CA GLU A 69 -15.07 -3.10 1.50
C GLU A 69 -16.31 -3.43 2.34
N ARG A 70 -16.43 -4.67 2.83
CA ARG A 70 -17.51 -5.08 3.74
C ARG A 70 -17.50 -4.25 5.03
N GLY A 71 -16.32 -4.04 5.62
CA GLY A 71 -16.14 -3.19 6.79
C GLY A 71 -16.59 -1.75 6.53
N ARG A 72 -16.16 -1.16 5.40
CA ARG A 72 -16.57 0.19 4.97
C ARG A 72 -18.09 0.31 4.82
N ARG A 73 -18.75 -0.69 4.22
CA ARG A 73 -20.22 -0.71 4.07
C ARG A 73 -20.93 -0.73 5.42
N ARG A 74 -20.46 -1.54 6.37
CA ARG A 74 -21.00 -1.57 7.74
C ARG A 74 -20.81 -0.26 8.48
N GLY A 75 -19.65 0.38 8.33
CA GLY A 75 -19.40 1.74 8.83
C GLY A 75 -20.42 2.74 8.28
N ALA A 76 -20.60 2.75 6.95
CA ALA A 76 -21.56 3.64 6.31
C ALA A 76 -23.03 3.36 6.72
N GLU A 77 -23.41 2.10 6.97
CA GLU A 77 -24.72 1.76 7.53
C GLU A 77 -24.91 2.32 8.95
N ALA A 78 -23.89 2.21 9.80
CA ALA A 78 -23.92 2.77 11.15
C ALA A 78 -23.99 4.30 11.12
N ASP A 79 -23.27 4.95 10.21
CA ASP A 79 -23.32 6.41 10.03
C ASP A 79 -24.70 6.88 9.56
N ARG A 80 -25.31 6.17 8.60
CA ARG A 80 -26.70 6.43 8.18
C ARG A 80 -27.68 6.32 9.34
N LEU A 81 -27.50 5.32 10.22
CA LEU A 81 -28.33 5.18 11.41
C LEU A 81 -28.11 6.33 12.40
N ARG A 82 -26.86 6.77 12.58
CA ARG A 82 -26.53 7.93 13.42
C ARG A 82 -27.16 9.21 12.86
N GLU A 83 -27.14 9.41 11.55
CA GLU A 83 -27.80 10.53 10.88
C GLU A 83 -29.33 10.47 11.04
N TYR A 84 -29.92 9.29 10.92
CA TYR A 84 -31.35 9.08 11.22
C TYR A 84 -31.69 9.48 12.66
N VAL A 85 -30.88 9.08 13.64
CA VAL A 85 -31.06 9.47 15.05
C VAL A 85 -30.95 10.99 15.20
N ALA A 86 -29.95 11.63 14.58
CA ALA A 86 -29.78 13.08 14.63
C ALA A 86 -30.98 13.82 14.03
N ARG A 87 -31.51 13.35 12.89
CA ARG A 87 -32.74 13.87 12.27
C ARG A 87 -33.94 13.68 13.18
N SER A 88 -34.11 12.48 13.75
CA SER A 88 -35.21 12.19 14.68
C SER A 88 -35.20 13.08 15.92
N VAL A 89 -34.03 13.34 16.51
CA VAL A 89 -33.88 14.27 17.64
C VAL A 89 -34.26 15.69 17.20
N ARG A 90 -33.79 16.15 16.03
CA ARG A 90 -34.13 17.48 15.48
C ARG A 90 -35.64 17.64 15.27
N ASP A 91 -36.27 16.67 14.61
CA ASP A 91 -37.68 16.70 14.22
C ASP A 91 -38.61 16.59 15.44
N SER A 92 -38.15 15.96 16.53
CA SER A 92 -38.87 15.92 17.80
C SER A 92 -38.94 17.27 18.52
N GLY A 93 -38.18 18.28 18.07
CA GLY A 93 -38.02 19.57 18.76
C GLY A 93 -37.18 19.49 20.05
N ALA A 94 -36.80 18.30 20.50
CA ALA A 94 -35.94 18.11 21.67
C ALA A 94 -34.47 18.34 21.30
N ARG A 95 -33.72 19.03 22.16
CA ARG A 95 -32.26 19.15 22.01
C ARG A 95 -31.50 17.92 22.55
N LYS A 96 -32.15 17.14 23.41
CA LYS A 96 -31.58 15.98 24.11
C LYS A 96 -32.66 14.93 24.34
N VAL A 97 -32.34 13.68 24.03
CA VAL A 97 -33.20 12.51 24.23
C VAL A 97 -32.41 11.49 25.06
N VAL A 98 -32.98 11.06 26.19
CA VAL A 98 -32.39 10.08 27.09
C VAL A 98 -33.13 8.76 26.90
N GLY A 99 -32.42 7.73 26.44
CA GLY A 99 -32.90 6.35 26.38
C GLY A 99 -32.38 5.51 27.54
N ALA A 100 -32.80 4.25 27.61
CA ALA A 100 -32.42 3.35 28.70
C ALA A 100 -30.92 3.03 28.78
N ARG A 101 -30.20 3.10 27.65
CA ARG A 101 -28.76 2.78 27.58
C ARG A 101 -27.89 3.92 27.04
N PHE A 102 -28.49 4.86 26.31
CA PHE A 102 -27.77 5.92 25.62
C PHE A 102 -28.53 7.24 25.71
N THR A 103 -27.78 8.33 25.66
CA THR A 103 -28.33 9.69 25.55
C THR A 103 -27.83 10.30 24.25
N ALA A 104 -28.74 10.86 23.46
CA ALA A 104 -28.43 11.55 22.21
C ALA A 104 -28.78 13.04 22.36
N TRP A 105 -27.92 13.94 21.90
CA TRP A 105 -28.19 15.38 21.90
C TRP A 105 -27.57 16.03 20.67
N LEU A 106 -28.15 17.16 20.26
CA LEU A 106 -27.60 17.99 19.19
C LEU A 106 -26.68 19.04 19.81
N GLN A 107 -25.42 19.03 19.39
CA GLN A 107 -24.43 20.02 19.77
C GLN A 107 -24.09 20.89 18.56
N LEU A 108 -23.89 22.20 18.79
CA LEU A 108 -23.38 23.09 17.76
C LEU A 108 -21.90 22.79 17.51
N SER A 109 -21.54 22.63 16.24
CA SER A 109 -20.13 22.60 15.84
C SER A 109 -19.47 23.95 16.13
N PRO A 110 -18.14 23.98 16.35
CA PRO A 110 -17.40 25.23 16.42
C PRO A 110 -17.68 26.10 15.18
N PRO A 111 -17.70 27.43 15.31
CA PRO A 111 -17.86 28.32 14.17
C PRO A 111 -16.81 28.01 13.10
N ARG A 112 -17.26 27.74 11.87
CA ARG A 112 -16.37 27.57 10.72
C ARG A 112 -16.12 28.93 10.08
N LEU A 113 -14.86 29.25 9.80
CA LEU A 113 -14.53 30.39 8.95
C LEU A 113 -14.97 30.07 7.51
N VAL A 114 -15.88 30.89 6.99
CA VAL A 114 -16.32 30.86 5.59
C VAL A 114 -15.82 32.15 4.96
N LEU A 115 -14.92 32.01 3.99
CA LEU A 115 -14.44 33.12 3.16
C LEU A 115 -15.40 33.21 1.98
N ALA A 116 -16.15 34.31 1.88
CA ALA A 116 -17.17 34.49 0.85
C ALA A 116 -16.59 35.00 -0.48
N ASP A 117 -15.46 35.72 -0.41
CA ASP A 117 -14.83 36.45 -1.50
C ASP A 117 -13.31 36.31 -1.46
N ASP A 118 -12.62 36.97 -2.40
CA ASP A 118 -11.16 37.02 -2.47
C ASP A 118 -10.56 37.58 -1.17
N VAL A 119 -9.59 36.82 -0.64
CA VAL A 119 -8.89 37.17 0.60
C VAL A 119 -7.81 38.20 0.28
N PRO A 120 -7.81 39.38 0.93
CA PRO A 120 -6.76 40.38 0.74
C PRO A 120 -5.37 39.81 0.99
N GLU A 121 -4.35 40.30 0.28
CA GLU A 121 -2.98 39.81 0.38
C GLU A 121 -2.41 39.85 1.81
N GLU A 122 -2.89 40.78 2.65
CA GLU A 122 -2.53 40.89 4.07
C GLU A 122 -2.88 39.65 4.92
N TRP A 123 -3.79 38.81 4.44
CA TRP A 123 -4.25 37.58 5.10
C TRP A 123 -3.82 36.30 4.34
N CYS A 124 -2.98 36.45 3.31
CA CYS A 124 -2.49 35.36 2.48
C CYS A 124 -0.99 35.10 2.73
N GLU A 125 -0.62 33.84 2.92
CA GLU A 125 0.80 33.44 2.97
C GLU A 125 1.26 32.97 1.59
N THR A 126 2.29 33.61 1.03
CA THR A 126 2.87 33.21 -0.26
C THR A 126 3.93 32.13 -0.06
N ARG A 127 3.69 30.93 -0.61
CA ARG A 127 4.64 29.81 -0.57
C ARG A 127 5.31 29.56 -1.93
N VAL A 128 6.60 29.88 -2.05
CA VAL A 128 7.40 29.58 -3.24
C VAL A 128 8.04 28.19 -3.09
N THR A 129 7.64 27.24 -3.94
CA THR A 129 8.27 25.91 -3.97
C THR A 129 9.32 25.88 -5.07
N VAL A 130 10.58 25.69 -4.69
CA VAL A 130 11.69 25.48 -5.63
C VAL A 130 11.93 23.98 -5.75
N SER A 131 11.56 23.40 -6.87
CA SER A 131 11.79 21.98 -7.17
C SER A 131 12.85 21.82 -8.27
N PRO A 132 13.78 20.85 -8.14
CA PRO A 132 14.75 20.56 -9.20
C PRO A 132 14.05 20.16 -10.50
N ARG A 133 14.46 20.76 -11.62
CA ARG A 133 13.99 20.36 -12.96
C ARG A 133 14.69 19.08 -13.40
N LYS A 134 14.18 17.95 -12.93
CA LYS A 134 14.79 16.61 -13.13
C LYS A 134 14.99 16.27 -14.61
N ASP A 135 14.11 16.73 -15.49
CA ASP A 135 14.20 16.45 -16.92
C ASP A 135 15.34 17.24 -17.60
N ASP A 136 15.52 18.51 -17.25
CA ASP A 136 16.62 19.34 -17.72
C ASP A 136 17.97 18.79 -17.23
N ILE A 137 18.03 18.35 -15.96
CA ILE A 137 19.23 17.73 -15.38
C ILE A 137 19.58 16.43 -16.12
N LYS A 138 18.58 15.58 -16.42
CA LYS A 138 18.79 14.35 -17.20
C LYS A 138 19.27 14.65 -18.62
N ALA A 139 18.71 15.68 -19.28
CA ALA A 139 19.12 16.08 -20.62
C ALA A 139 20.56 16.59 -20.65
N ALA A 140 20.95 17.43 -19.69
CA ALA A 140 22.31 17.94 -19.54
C ALA A 140 23.34 16.83 -19.29
N LEU A 141 23.02 15.85 -18.42
CA LEU A 141 23.88 14.69 -18.19
C LEU A 141 24.02 13.79 -19.44
N LYS A 142 22.94 13.62 -20.21
CA LYS A 142 22.98 12.86 -21.49
C LYS A 142 23.77 13.58 -22.58
N ALA A 143 23.77 14.91 -22.58
CA ALA A 143 24.54 15.74 -23.50
C ALA A 143 26.04 15.82 -23.15
N GLY A 144 26.49 15.13 -22.08
CA GLY A 144 27.90 15.11 -21.66
C GLY A 144 28.32 16.29 -20.77
N THR A 145 27.37 17.09 -20.28
CA THR A 145 27.68 18.16 -19.31
C THR A 145 27.93 17.54 -17.94
N VAL A 146 29.12 17.77 -17.38
CA VAL A 146 29.45 17.29 -16.03
C VAL A 146 28.75 18.19 -15.00
N LEU A 147 27.75 17.63 -14.30
CA LEU A 147 27.07 18.30 -13.19
C LEU A 147 27.58 17.72 -11.87
N ASN A 148 28.26 18.53 -11.04
CA ASN A 148 28.85 18.07 -9.77
C ASN A 148 27.82 17.49 -8.77
N PHE A 149 26.53 17.79 -8.95
CA PHE A 149 25.44 17.35 -8.07
C PHE A 149 24.61 16.18 -8.62
N ALA A 150 24.91 15.66 -9.82
CA ALA A 150 24.12 14.59 -10.43
C ALA A 150 24.97 13.63 -11.27
N ARG A 151 24.73 12.31 -11.13
CA ARG A 151 25.38 11.26 -11.94
C ARG A 151 24.34 10.30 -12.49
N MET A 152 24.62 9.70 -13.65
CA MET A 152 23.82 8.59 -14.18
C MET A 152 24.38 7.26 -13.67
N GLU A 153 23.50 6.41 -13.13
CA GLU A 153 23.80 5.04 -12.75
C GLU A 153 22.92 4.10 -13.58
N GLN A 154 23.49 2.99 -14.04
CA GLN A 154 22.76 1.89 -14.67
C GLN A 154 22.83 0.68 -13.74
N GLY A 155 21.66 0.12 -13.43
CA GLY A 155 21.54 -1.15 -12.71
C GLY A 155 21.09 -2.25 -13.67
N GLU A 156 21.45 -3.48 -13.34
CA GLU A 156 20.94 -4.67 -14.01
C GLU A 156 19.67 -5.16 -13.29
N THR A 157 18.68 -5.61 -14.05
CA THR A 157 17.41 -6.13 -13.51
C THR A 157 17.11 -7.48 -14.15
N LEU A 158 16.81 -8.48 -13.34
CA LEU A 158 16.32 -9.78 -13.81
C LEU A 158 15.06 -9.59 -14.67
N ARG A 159 15.04 -10.17 -15.88
CA ARG A 159 13.86 -10.22 -16.74
C ARG A 159 13.44 -11.66 -16.94
N VAL A 160 12.24 -11.98 -16.47
CA VAL A 160 11.57 -13.27 -16.66
C VAL A 160 10.51 -13.11 -17.74
N LYS A 161 10.39 -14.06 -18.67
CA LYS A 161 9.41 -14.06 -19.76
C LYS A 161 8.43 -15.21 -19.60
#